data_AF-A0A5B8LWD6-F1
#
_entry.id   AF-A0A5B8LWD6-F1
#
_cell.length_a   1.000
_cell.length_b   1.000
_cell.length_c   1.000
_cell.angle_alpha   90.00
_cell.angle_beta   90.00
_cell.angle_gamma   90.00
#
_symmetry.space_group_name_H-M   'P 1'
#
loop_
_entity.id
_entity.type
_entity.pdbx_description
1 polymer ?
#
loop_
_entity_poly.entity_id
_entity_poly.type
_entity_poly.pdbx_seq_one_letter_code
_entity_poly.pdbx_strand_id
1 'polypeptide(L)'
;MDEFFDLPTLIVIAVAVFVLFRLRSVLGTRTGNERPPVERRKPATAEAQEETVVPLRPRGTGAPELDDERRARKTEAEIEQFAHGDEQLAAGFRSVVAADPSFTPKSFLDGAKQAYEMVVTAYAAGDRAMLKNLLEKDVFDGFQRAIAEREAAGQSVDFTFVGLPKVEISEAEYDKKNVLITVRFHAEVVSATRDKDGNLVDGNADQVETVADEWTFARNPKSRDPNWKVITTSQLD
;
A
#
# COMPACT_ATOMS: atom_id res chain seq x y z
N MET A 1 -44.65 10.34 -26.49
CA MET A 1 -44.37 10.68 -25.07
C MET A 1 -44.40 9.37 -24.30
N ASP A 2 -43.40 8.49 -24.45
CA ASP A 2 -43.25 7.26 -23.65
C ASP A 2 -41.84 6.66 -23.85
N GLU A 3 -40.79 7.46 -23.66
CA GLU A 3 -39.39 7.00 -23.78
C GLU A 3 -38.49 7.57 -22.67
N PHE A 4 -39.10 8.06 -21.58
CA PHE A 4 -38.38 8.73 -20.49
C PHE A 4 -38.17 7.84 -19.24
N PHE A 5 -38.60 6.58 -19.30
CA PHE A 5 -38.48 5.62 -18.20
C PHE A 5 -38.05 4.23 -18.69
N ASP A 6 -36.94 4.18 -19.44
CA ASP A 6 -36.29 2.92 -19.74
C ASP A 6 -35.72 2.27 -18.48
N LEU A 7 -35.85 0.94 -18.38
CA LEU A 7 -35.31 0.09 -17.32
C LEU A 7 -33.82 0.39 -17.01
N PRO A 8 -32.91 0.54 -17.99
CA PRO A 8 -31.54 0.96 -17.73
C PRO A 8 -31.43 2.37 -17.13
N THR A 9 -32.24 3.33 -17.58
CA THR A 9 -32.26 4.70 -17.02
C THR A 9 -32.75 4.71 -15.57
N LEU A 10 -33.75 3.88 -15.24
CA LEU A 10 -34.22 3.69 -13.87
C LEU A 10 -33.15 3.09 -12.96
N ILE A 11 -32.32 2.16 -13.46
CA ILE A 11 -31.21 1.59 -12.70
C ILE A 11 -30.14 2.66 -12.42
N VAL A 12 -29.76 3.46 -13.41
CA VAL A 12 -28.79 4.56 -13.23
C VAL A 12 -29.29 5.60 -12.23
N ILE A 13 -30.57 5.97 -12.30
CA ILE A 13 -31.20 6.89 -11.33
C ILE A 13 -31.22 6.28 -9.93
N ALA A 14 -31.54 5.00 -9.78
CA ALA A 14 -31.55 4.32 -8.49
C ALA A 14 -30.15 4.25 -7.85
N VAL A 15 -29.12 3.97 -8.65
CA VAL A 15 -27.72 3.98 -8.20
C VAL A 15 -27.28 5.39 -7.80
N ALA A 16 -27.60 6.41 -8.60
CA ALA A 16 -27.27 7.80 -8.29
C ALA A 16 -27.92 8.29 -6.99
N VAL A 17 -29.20 7.95 -6.77
CA VAL A 17 -29.92 8.25 -5.53
C VAL A 17 -29.31 7.49 -4.34
N PHE A 18 -28.95 6.22 -4.52
CA PHE A 18 -28.30 5.42 -3.47
C PHE A 18 -26.95 6.02 -3.06
N VAL A 19 -26.13 6.45 -4.02
CA VAL A 19 -24.83 7.10 -3.77
C VAL A 19 -25.03 8.44 -3.04
N LEU A 20 -25.97 9.27 -3.50
CA LEU A 20 -26.30 10.54 -2.82
C LEU A 20 -26.83 10.35 -1.40
N PHE A 21 -27.67 9.34 -1.17
CA PHE A 21 -28.20 9.02 0.14
C PHE A 21 -27.10 8.47 1.06
N ARG A 22 -26.20 7.63 0.53
CA ARG A 22 -25.03 7.13 1.25
C ARG A 22 -24.11 8.28 1.65
N LEU A 23 -23.80 9.20 0.73
CA LEU A 23 -23.00 10.40 1.00
C LEU A 23 -23.64 11.31 2.07
N ARG A 24 -24.97 11.50 2.02
CA ARG A 24 -25.69 12.27 3.04
C ARG A 24 -25.69 11.58 4.41
N SER A 25 -25.71 10.24 4.44
CA SER A 25 -25.64 9.44 5.66
C SER A 25 -24.26 9.53 6.34
N VAL A 26 -23.17 9.69 5.56
CA VAL A 26 -21.82 9.86 6.12
C VAL A 26 -21.53 11.28 6.61
N LEU A 27 -22.21 12.31 6.08
CA LEU A 27 -22.12 13.68 6.60
C LEU A 27 -22.97 13.92 7.86
N GLY A 28 -23.90 13.01 8.17
CA GLY A 28 -24.90 13.16 9.23
C GLY A 28 -24.55 12.50 10.57
N THR A 29 -23.47 11.72 10.66
CA THR A 29 -23.02 11.18 11.94
C THR A 29 -22.06 12.15 12.60
N ARG A 30 -22.67 13.12 13.29
CA ARG A 30 -22.10 13.70 14.52
C ARG A 30 -21.50 12.55 15.34
N THR A 31 -20.19 12.43 15.31
CA THR A 31 -19.46 11.70 16.34
C THR A 31 -19.67 12.47 17.63
N GLY A 32 -20.68 12.04 18.40
CA GLY A 32 -20.81 12.36 19.80
C GLY A 32 -19.60 11.79 20.53
N ASN A 33 -18.54 12.57 20.58
CA ASN A 33 -17.45 12.40 21.52
C ASN A 33 -16.98 13.77 22.01
N GLU A 34 -17.94 14.64 22.34
CA GLU A 34 -17.67 15.73 23.26
C GLU A 34 -17.46 15.10 24.64
N ARG A 35 -16.20 15.03 25.06
CA ARG A 35 -15.88 14.91 26.49
C ARG A 35 -16.59 16.08 27.19
N PRO A 36 -17.40 15.84 28.23
CA PRO A 36 -18.00 16.94 28.97
C PRO A 36 -16.88 17.86 29.48
N PRO A 37 -17.07 19.20 29.39
CA PRO A 37 -16.10 20.15 29.91
C PRO A 37 -15.86 19.84 31.38
N VAL A 38 -14.58 19.65 31.74
CA VAL A 38 -14.16 19.56 33.14
C VAL A 38 -14.60 20.85 33.80
N GLU A 39 -15.56 20.76 34.72
CA GLU A 39 -15.93 21.86 35.59
C GLU A 39 -14.69 22.38 36.28
N ARG A 40 -14.29 23.59 35.90
CA ARG A 40 -13.26 24.36 36.59
C ARG A 40 -13.85 24.76 37.94
N ARG A 41 -13.66 23.89 38.93
CA ARG A 41 -14.06 24.13 40.32
C ARG A 41 -13.50 25.49 40.75
N LYS A 42 -14.39 26.41 41.09
CA LYS A 42 -14.06 27.71 41.69
C LYS A 42 -13.17 27.48 42.93
N PRO A 43 -12.22 28.37 43.24
CA PRO A 43 -11.48 28.30 44.48
C PRO A 43 -12.45 28.64 45.61
N ALA A 44 -12.74 27.64 46.45
CA ALA A 44 -13.33 27.88 47.76
C ALA A 44 -12.22 27.71 48.79
N THR A 45 -12.21 28.68 49.68
CA THR A 45 -11.27 29.03 50.72
C THR A 45 -10.94 27.88 51.66
N ALA A 46 -9.75 27.99 52.26
CA ALA A 46 -9.15 27.18 53.31
C ALA A 46 -10.11 26.45 54.27
N GLU A 47 -9.74 25.22 54.62
CA GLU A 47 -9.70 24.76 56.02
C GLU A 47 -8.83 23.51 56.14
N ALA A 48 -8.05 23.49 57.22
CA ALA A 48 -7.00 22.54 57.53
C ALA A 48 -7.55 21.17 57.93
N GLN A 49 -6.82 20.08 57.62
CA GLN A 49 -6.26 19.13 58.59
C GLN A 49 -5.76 17.82 57.95
N GLU A 50 -4.65 17.35 58.49
CA GLU A 50 -4.14 15.97 58.57
C GLU A 50 -3.54 15.30 57.31
N GLU A 51 -2.20 15.36 57.30
CA GLU A 51 -1.28 14.23 57.11
C GLU A 51 -1.83 12.99 56.39
N THR A 52 -1.74 13.00 55.06
CA THR A 52 -1.67 11.76 54.27
C THR A 52 -0.58 11.95 53.23
N VAL A 53 0.56 11.32 53.48
CA VAL A 53 1.69 11.24 52.57
C VAL A 53 1.21 10.46 51.34
N VAL A 54 0.82 11.17 50.27
CA VAL A 54 0.62 10.55 48.97
C VAL A 54 2.01 10.25 48.40
N PRO A 55 2.46 8.98 48.28
CA PRO A 55 3.66 8.73 47.51
C PRO A 55 3.35 9.17 46.08
N LEU A 56 4.11 10.13 45.57
CA LEU A 56 4.15 10.39 44.14
C LEU A 56 4.41 9.05 43.47
N ARG A 57 3.40 8.49 42.78
CA ARG A 57 3.64 7.36 41.89
C ARG A 57 4.78 7.80 40.97
N PRO A 58 5.89 7.03 40.88
CA PRO A 58 6.87 7.29 39.86
C PRO A 58 6.09 7.28 38.56
N ARG A 59 6.25 8.34 37.76
CA ARG A 59 5.82 8.32 36.37
C ARG A 59 6.53 7.12 35.77
N GLY A 60 5.79 6.01 35.63
CA GLY A 60 6.32 4.78 35.06
C GLY A 60 6.79 5.11 33.66
N THR A 61 8.08 5.34 33.52
CA THR A 61 8.84 4.80 32.40
C THR A 61 8.49 3.31 32.37
N GLY A 62 7.51 2.92 31.54
CA GLY A 62 7.41 1.52 31.13
C GLY A 62 8.81 1.12 30.70
N ALA A 63 9.37 0.10 31.34
CA ALA A 63 10.73 -0.31 31.07
C ALA A 63 10.86 -0.61 29.55
N PRO A 64 11.90 -0.11 28.85
CA PRO A 64 12.08 -0.32 27.41
C PRO A 64 11.91 -1.77 26.97
N GLU A 65 12.29 -2.70 27.85
CA GLU A 65 12.19 -4.16 27.70
C GLU A 65 10.74 -4.65 27.45
N LEU A 66 9.74 -4.07 28.12
CA LEU A 66 8.33 -4.45 27.95
C LEU A 66 7.77 -4.03 26.58
N ASP A 67 8.29 -2.94 26.01
CA ASP A 67 7.91 -2.45 24.69
C ASP A 67 8.55 -3.30 23.59
N ASP A 68 9.80 -3.72 23.77
CA ASP A 68 10.52 -4.57 22.81
C ASP A 68 9.93 -5.99 22.74
N GLU A 69 9.60 -6.61 23.87
CA GLU A 69 8.90 -7.90 23.89
C GLU A 69 7.51 -7.82 23.23
N ARG A 70 6.80 -6.71 23.39
CA ARG A 70 5.50 -6.50 22.74
C ARG A 70 5.65 -6.39 21.23
N ARG A 71 6.67 -5.68 20.75
CA ARG A 71 6.98 -5.57 19.31
C ARG A 71 7.36 -6.92 18.73
N ALA A 72 8.25 -7.66 19.39
CA ALA A 72 8.65 -8.99 18.95
C ALA A 72 7.46 -9.94 18.80
N ARG A 73 6.55 -9.98 19.78
CA ARG A 73 5.31 -10.78 19.69
C ARG A 73 4.40 -10.33 18.55
N LYS A 74 4.28 -9.02 18.30
CA LYS A 74 3.49 -8.49 17.18
C LYS A 74 4.08 -8.90 15.84
N THR A 75 5.40 -8.77 15.69
CA THR A 75 6.11 -9.14 14.47
C THR A 75 5.98 -10.64 14.20
N GLU A 76 6.16 -11.49 15.23
CA GLU A 76 5.98 -12.94 15.09
C GLU A 76 4.56 -13.31 14.63
N ALA A 77 3.53 -12.71 15.22
CA ALA A 77 2.15 -12.92 14.79
C ALA A 77 1.90 -12.46 13.33
N GLU A 78 2.53 -11.36 12.90
CA GLU A 78 2.49 -10.95 11.49
C GLU A 78 3.21 -11.97 10.59
N ILE A 79 4.38 -12.49 10.99
CA ILE A 79 5.10 -13.51 10.22
C ILE A 79 4.22 -14.74 10.02
N GLU A 80 3.60 -15.26 11.07
CA GLU A 80 2.69 -16.41 10.98
C GLU A 80 1.51 -16.13 10.04
N GLN A 81 0.93 -14.93 10.13
CA GLN A 81 -0.19 -14.52 9.27
C GLN A 81 0.19 -14.46 7.79
N PHE A 82 1.31 -13.81 7.45
CA PHE A 82 1.73 -13.58 6.07
C PHE A 82 2.48 -14.76 5.45
N ALA A 83 3.02 -15.66 6.27
CA ALA A 83 3.59 -16.92 5.78
C ALA A 83 2.51 -17.93 5.37
N HIS A 84 1.25 -17.76 5.82
CA HIS A 84 0.14 -18.65 5.47
C HIS A 84 0.41 -20.14 5.73
N GLY A 85 1.23 -20.46 6.74
CA GLY A 85 1.62 -21.83 7.09
C GLY A 85 2.83 -22.38 6.32
N ASP A 86 3.43 -21.59 5.42
CA ASP A 86 4.70 -21.93 4.78
C ASP A 86 5.88 -21.72 5.74
N GLU A 87 6.48 -22.82 6.20
CA GLU A 87 7.61 -22.78 7.13
C GLU A 87 8.87 -22.16 6.53
N GLN A 88 9.10 -22.32 5.21
CA GLN A 88 10.26 -21.76 4.53
C GLN A 88 10.12 -20.23 4.44
N LEU A 89 8.95 -19.74 4.06
CA LEU A 89 8.66 -18.30 4.04
C LEU A 89 8.71 -17.69 5.44
N ALA A 90 8.17 -18.38 6.45
CA ALA A 90 8.27 -17.94 7.84
C ALA A 90 9.73 -17.85 8.32
N ALA A 91 10.57 -18.85 8.00
CA ALA A 91 11.99 -18.81 8.30
C ALA A 91 12.70 -17.66 7.56
N GLY A 92 12.33 -17.42 6.31
CA GLY A 92 12.76 -16.29 5.50
C GLY A 92 12.48 -14.94 6.19
N PHE A 93 11.23 -14.71 6.59
CA PHE A 93 10.86 -13.49 7.32
C PHE A 93 11.64 -13.32 8.64
N ARG A 94 11.85 -14.39 9.41
CA ARG A 94 12.67 -14.32 10.64
C ARG A 94 14.11 -13.88 10.33
N SER A 95 14.71 -14.41 9.26
CA SER A 95 16.03 -14.02 8.80
C SER A 95 16.09 -12.53 8.43
N VAL A 96 15.06 -12.05 7.71
CA VAL A 96 14.91 -10.64 7.34
C VAL A 96 14.78 -9.76 8.59
N VAL A 97 13.92 -10.10 9.54
CA VAL A 97 13.73 -9.33 10.78
C VAL A 97 14.99 -9.31 11.64
N ALA A 98 15.76 -10.39 11.67
CA ALA A 98 17.05 -10.41 12.36
C ALA A 98 18.08 -9.46 11.73
N ALA A 99 18.05 -9.29 10.41
CA ALA A 99 18.92 -8.37 9.68
C ALA A 99 18.41 -6.92 9.67
N ASP A 100 17.09 -6.72 9.64
CA ASP A 100 16.39 -5.43 9.68
C ASP A 100 15.25 -5.48 10.72
N PRO A 101 15.52 -5.07 11.98
CA PRO A 101 14.50 -5.05 13.03
C PRO A 101 13.33 -4.09 12.78
N SER A 102 13.45 -3.19 11.79
CA SER A 102 12.37 -2.26 11.41
C SER A 102 11.38 -2.87 10.41
N PHE A 103 11.72 -4.01 9.81
CA PHE A 103 10.86 -4.68 8.83
C PHE A 103 9.62 -5.28 9.48
N THR A 104 8.47 -5.10 8.84
CA THR A 104 7.27 -5.91 9.10
C THR A 104 6.62 -6.33 7.78
N PRO A 105 6.13 -7.58 7.65
CA PRO A 105 5.50 -8.03 6.41
C PRO A 105 4.34 -7.14 5.95
N LYS A 106 3.51 -6.67 6.89
CA LYS A 106 2.38 -5.80 6.59
C LYS A 106 2.80 -4.47 5.97
N SER A 107 3.72 -3.76 6.63
CA SER A 107 4.16 -2.43 6.18
C SER A 107 4.89 -2.50 4.85
N PHE A 108 5.68 -3.56 4.64
CA PHE A 108 6.30 -3.83 3.36
C PHE A 108 5.26 -4.06 2.26
N LEU A 109 4.26 -4.93 2.49
CA LEU A 109 3.26 -5.25 1.48
C LEU A 109 2.42 -4.04 1.07
N ASP A 110 2.08 -3.17 2.02
CA ASP A 110 1.36 -1.92 1.75
C ASP A 110 2.20 -0.97 0.88
N GLY A 111 3.51 -0.85 1.16
CA GLY A 111 4.44 -0.08 0.33
C GLY A 111 4.64 -0.70 -1.06
N ALA A 112 4.72 -2.03 -1.15
CA ALA A 112 4.89 -2.75 -2.40
C ALA A 112 3.70 -2.56 -3.35
N LYS A 113 2.47 -2.54 -2.82
CA LYS A 113 1.24 -2.21 -3.59
C LYS A 113 1.29 -0.81 -4.20
N GLN A 114 1.70 0.18 -3.40
CA GLN A 114 1.84 1.56 -3.88
C GLN A 114 2.94 1.67 -4.93
N ALA A 115 4.08 1.03 -4.70
CA ALA A 115 5.18 1.01 -5.66
C ALA A 115 4.75 0.36 -6.99
N TYR A 116 3.98 -0.74 -6.93
CA TYR A 116 3.46 -1.40 -8.13
C TYR A 116 2.60 -0.44 -8.96
N GLU A 117 1.59 0.18 -8.36
CA GLU A 117 0.71 1.16 -9.02
C GLU A 117 1.53 2.31 -9.63
N MET A 118 2.45 2.89 -8.85
CA MET A 118 3.31 3.97 -9.33
C MET A 118 4.16 3.54 -10.53
N VAL A 119 4.75 2.35 -10.51
CA VAL A 119 5.61 1.86 -11.60
C VAL A 119 4.80 1.60 -12.87
N VAL A 120 3.67 0.90 -12.79
CA VAL A 120 2.86 0.59 -14.00
C VAL A 120 2.26 1.85 -14.61
N THR A 121 1.79 2.79 -13.80
CA THR A 121 1.28 4.07 -14.27
C THR A 121 2.39 4.95 -14.85
N ALA A 122 3.56 5.03 -14.19
CA ALA A 122 4.70 5.77 -14.71
C ALA A 122 5.23 5.18 -16.02
N TYR A 123 5.23 3.85 -16.16
CA TYR A 123 5.62 3.18 -17.39
C TYR A 123 4.69 3.54 -18.55
N ALA A 124 3.37 3.46 -18.34
CA ALA A 124 2.39 3.85 -19.34
C ALA A 124 2.50 5.33 -19.72
N ALA A 125 2.71 6.21 -18.74
CA ALA A 125 2.89 7.66 -18.95
C ALA A 125 4.27 8.04 -19.53
N GLY A 126 5.24 7.11 -19.53
CA GLY A 126 6.62 7.40 -19.96
C GLY A 126 7.44 8.23 -18.95
N ASP A 127 7.03 8.27 -17.68
CA ASP A 127 7.71 9.02 -16.62
C ASP A 127 8.98 8.30 -16.12
N ARG A 128 10.07 8.52 -16.85
CA ARG A 128 11.40 7.98 -16.52
C ARG A 128 11.95 8.51 -15.18
N ALA A 129 11.53 9.70 -14.74
CA ALA A 129 12.03 10.26 -13.50
C ALA A 129 11.48 9.50 -12.29
N MET A 130 10.18 9.18 -12.31
CA MET A 130 9.55 8.35 -11.29
C MET A 130 10.15 6.93 -11.29
N LEU A 131 10.27 6.29 -12.46
CA LEU A 131 10.82 4.93 -12.58
C LEU A 131 12.25 4.83 -12.03
N LYS A 132 13.10 5.82 -12.31
CA LYS A 132 14.49 5.83 -11.82
C LYS A 132 14.61 5.81 -10.28
N ASN A 133 13.60 6.33 -9.58
CA ASN A 133 13.58 6.35 -8.11
C ASN A 133 13.12 5.01 -7.52
N LEU A 134 12.25 4.28 -8.23
CA LEU A 134 11.61 3.05 -7.75
C LEU A 134 12.33 1.78 -8.20
N LEU A 135 13.07 1.85 -9.30
CA LEU A 135 13.71 0.70 -9.94
C LEU A 135 15.23 0.70 -9.69
N GLU A 136 15.81 -0.49 -9.66
CA GLU A 136 17.25 -0.68 -9.84
C GLU A 136 17.65 -0.34 -11.28
N LYS A 137 18.91 0.05 -11.48
CA LYS A 137 19.43 0.51 -12.76
C LYS A 137 19.14 -0.46 -13.91
N ASP A 138 19.36 -1.76 -13.73
CA ASP A 138 19.24 -2.74 -14.82
C ASP A 138 17.78 -2.94 -15.23
N VAL A 139 16.84 -2.94 -14.26
CA VAL A 139 15.40 -2.97 -14.53
C VAL A 139 14.95 -1.67 -15.18
N PHE A 140 15.40 -0.52 -14.65
CA PHE A 140 15.11 0.79 -15.20
C PHE A 140 15.53 0.92 -16.67
N ASP A 141 16.73 0.44 -17.02
CA ASP A 141 17.23 0.47 -18.39
C ASP A 141 16.34 -0.36 -19.34
N GLY A 142 15.77 -1.47 -18.85
CA GLY A 142 14.76 -2.26 -19.57
C GLY A 142 13.50 -1.45 -19.90
N PHE A 143 12.89 -0.85 -18.88
CA PHE A 143 11.69 -0.02 -19.02
C PHE A 143 11.95 1.20 -19.90
N GLN A 144 13.11 1.85 -19.73
CA GLN A 144 13.49 3.02 -20.52
C GLN A 144 13.58 2.69 -22.02
N ARG A 145 14.13 1.52 -22.39
CA ARG A 145 14.20 1.09 -23.80
C ARG A 145 12.82 0.87 -24.38
N ALA A 146 11.95 0.14 -23.69
CA ALA A 146 10.59 -0.11 -24.14
C ALA A 146 9.78 1.19 -24.31
N ILE A 147 9.93 2.15 -23.39
CA ILE A 147 9.31 3.48 -23.53
C ILE A 147 9.86 4.20 -24.76
N ALA A 148 11.19 4.18 -24.98
CA ALA A 148 11.81 4.86 -26.12
C ALA A 148 11.37 4.26 -27.47
N GLU A 149 11.23 2.93 -27.55
CA GLU A 149 10.74 2.23 -28.74
C GLU A 149 9.30 2.62 -29.07
N ARG A 150 8.43 2.66 -28.05
CA ARG A 150 7.04 3.10 -28.18
C ARG A 150 6.93 4.55 -28.65
N GLU A 151 7.72 5.45 -28.04
CA GLU A 151 7.76 6.86 -28.43
C GLU A 151 8.28 7.03 -29.87
N ALA A 152 9.30 6.26 -30.27
CA ALA A 152 9.84 6.28 -31.63
C ALA A 152 8.82 5.77 -32.67
N ALA A 153 7.95 4.84 -32.28
CA ALA A 153 6.81 4.38 -33.08
C ALA A 153 5.66 5.40 -33.14
N GLY A 154 5.74 6.50 -32.39
CA GLY A 154 4.67 7.50 -32.28
C GLY A 154 3.42 6.97 -31.58
N GLN A 155 3.58 5.97 -30.72
CA GLN A 155 2.49 5.33 -30.00
C GLN A 155 2.23 6.01 -28.65
N SER A 156 0.96 6.11 -28.25
CA SER A 156 0.52 6.57 -26.93
C SER A 156 -0.22 5.45 -26.21
N VAL A 157 -0.15 5.41 -24.88
CA VAL A 157 -0.89 4.41 -24.07
C VAL A 157 -1.87 5.15 -23.17
N ASP A 158 -3.14 4.85 -23.33
CA ASP A 158 -4.20 5.21 -22.39
C ASP A 158 -4.28 4.09 -21.34
N PHE A 159 -3.79 4.36 -20.13
CA PHE A 159 -3.73 3.37 -19.05
C PHE A 159 -4.50 3.84 -17.83
N THR A 160 -5.33 2.96 -17.29
CA THR A 160 -6.03 3.15 -16.02
C THR A 160 -5.82 1.94 -15.13
N PHE A 161 -5.32 2.18 -13.93
CA PHE A 161 -5.23 1.15 -12.90
C PHE A 161 -6.58 1.02 -12.19
N VAL A 162 -7.13 -0.21 -12.14
CA VAL A 162 -8.44 -0.48 -11.53
C VAL A 162 -8.27 -0.97 -10.09
N GLY A 163 -7.35 -1.91 -9.87
CA GLY A 163 -7.09 -2.42 -8.53
C GLY A 163 -6.12 -3.59 -8.47
N LEU A 164 -5.91 -4.10 -7.24
CA LEU A 164 -5.10 -5.27 -6.93
C LEU A 164 -5.95 -6.26 -6.15
N PRO A 165 -6.77 -7.09 -6.81
CA PRO A 165 -7.62 -8.07 -6.13
C PRO A 165 -6.85 -9.04 -5.24
N LYS A 166 -5.59 -9.37 -5.60
CA LYS A 166 -4.77 -10.33 -4.84
C LYS A 166 -3.31 -9.93 -4.85
N VAL A 167 -2.68 -9.94 -3.67
CA VAL A 167 -1.25 -9.67 -3.50
C VAL A 167 -0.70 -10.58 -2.42
N GLU A 168 0.34 -11.34 -2.72
CA GLU A 168 0.93 -12.34 -1.81
C GLU A 168 2.44 -12.25 -1.84
N ILE A 169 3.08 -12.37 -0.67
CA ILE A 169 4.54 -12.53 -0.60
C ILE A 169 4.85 -13.99 -0.88
N SER A 170 5.64 -14.27 -1.92
CA SER A 170 6.02 -15.63 -2.29
C SER A 170 7.36 -16.06 -1.70
N GLU A 171 8.26 -15.11 -1.46
CA GLU A 171 9.60 -15.40 -0.93
C GLU A 171 10.12 -14.24 -0.07
N ALA A 172 10.89 -14.57 0.96
CA ALA A 172 11.62 -13.61 1.76
C ALA A 172 13.00 -14.18 2.09
N GLU A 173 14.06 -13.45 1.77
CA GLU A 173 15.42 -13.88 2.07
C GLU A 173 16.33 -12.72 2.43
N TYR A 174 17.44 -13.06 3.10
CA TYR A 174 18.54 -12.14 3.36
C TYR A 174 19.79 -12.66 2.64
N ASP A 175 20.05 -12.13 1.44
CA ASP A 175 21.24 -12.47 0.65
C ASP A 175 22.38 -11.50 0.95
N LYS A 176 23.40 -12.00 1.67
CA LYS A 176 24.67 -11.33 2.04
C LYS A 176 24.49 -10.02 2.81
N LYS A 177 23.97 -9.00 2.13
CA LYS A 177 23.82 -7.62 2.59
C LYS A 177 22.44 -7.03 2.28
N ASN A 178 21.66 -7.67 1.41
CA ASN A 178 20.37 -7.18 0.97
C ASN A 178 19.27 -8.09 1.52
N VAL A 179 18.19 -7.46 1.95
CA VAL A 179 16.91 -8.13 2.12
C VAL A 179 16.25 -8.17 0.75
N LEU A 180 15.76 -9.34 0.36
CA LEU A 180 15.04 -9.59 -0.88
C LEU A 180 13.66 -10.14 -0.53
N ILE A 181 12.62 -9.52 -1.05
CA ILE A 181 11.24 -9.99 -0.86
C ILE A 181 10.58 -10.08 -2.24
N THR A 182 10.07 -11.26 -2.57
CA THR A 182 9.36 -11.51 -3.82
C THR A 182 7.86 -11.48 -3.56
N VAL A 183 7.13 -10.76 -4.41
CA VAL A 183 5.70 -10.52 -4.29
C VAL A 183 5.02 -10.85 -5.60
N ARG A 184 3.93 -11.61 -5.51
CA ARG A 184 3.01 -11.87 -6.62
C ARG A 184 1.86 -10.89 -6.57
N PHE A 185 1.64 -10.16 -7.65
CA PHE A 185 0.56 -9.22 -7.85
C PHE A 185 -0.41 -9.79 -8.87
N HIS A 186 -1.70 -9.74 -8.56
CA HIS A 186 -2.75 -9.86 -9.55
C HIS A 186 -3.43 -8.50 -9.63
N ALA A 187 -3.19 -7.79 -10.72
CA ALA A 187 -3.70 -6.46 -10.97
C ALA A 187 -4.84 -6.49 -11.98
N GLU A 188 -5.79 -5.59 -11.80
CA GLU A 188 -6.81 -5.26 -12.77
C GLU A 188 -6.49 -3.90 -13.38
N VAL A 189 -6.39 -3.85 -14.70
CA VAL A 189 -6.00 -2.66 -15.46
C VAL A 189 -6.86 -2.52 -16.70
N VAL A 190 -6.96 -1.30 -17.22
CA VAL A 190 -7.50 -1.01 -18.54
C VAL A 190 -6.38 -0.33 -19.31
N SER A 191 -6.02 -0.87 -20.48
CA SER A 191 -4.91 -0.37 -21.27
C SER A 191 -5.28 -0.36 -22.75
N ALA A 192 -5.00 0.74 -23.43
CA ALA A 192 -5.18 0.87 -24.87
C ALA A 192 -3.99 1.62 -25.48
N THR A 193 -3.27 0.98 -26.39
CA THR A 193 -2.19 1.60 -27.15
C THR A 193 -2.73 2.11 -28.47
N ARG A 194 -2.45 3.37 -28.79
CA ARG A 194 -2.85 4.02 -30.04
C ARG A 194 -1.64 4.41 -30.86
N ASP A 195 -1.75 4.36 -32.17
CA ASP A 195 -0.75 4.91 -33.09
C ASP A 195 -0.85 6.45 -33.18
N LYS A 196 0.04 7.03 -33.98
CA LYS A 196 0.10 8.47 -34.26
C LYS A 196 -1.17 9.04 -34.89
N ASP A 197 -1.99 8.21 -35.52
CA ASP A 197 -3.23 8.60 -36.19
C ASP A 197 -4.45 8.38 -35.25
N GLY A 198 -4.23 7.89 -34.02
CA GLY A 198 -5.23 7.64 -33.00
C GLY A 198 -5.89 6.26 -33.07
N ASN A 199 -5.47 5.41 -34.01
CA ASN A 199 -6.03 4.06 -34.16
C ASN A 199 -5.53 3.15 -33.04
N LEU A 200 -6.43 2.34 -32.50
CA LEU A 200 -6.08 1.31 -31.53
C LEU A 200 -5.21 0.25 -32.20
N VAL A 201 -3.99 0.06 -31.67
CA VAL A 201 -3.04 -0.95 -32.15
C VAL A 201 -2.87 -2.12 -31.19
N ASP A 202 -3.18 -1.92 -29.91
CA ASP A 202 -3.10 -2.95 -28.87
C ASP A 202 -4.00 -2.61 -27.67
N GLY A 203 -4.42 -3.64 -26.93
CA GLY A 203 -5.29 -3.52 -25.75
C GLY A 203 -6.75 -3.18 -26.07
N ASN A 204 -7.49 -2.76 -25.03
CA ASN A 204 -8.89 -2.38 -25.10
C ASN A 204 -9.22 -1.31 -24.06
N ALA A 205 -9.77 -0.18 -24.50
CA ALA A 205 -10.08 0.96 -23.64
C ALA A 205 -11.33 0.75 -22.75
N ASP A 206 -12.16 -0.26 -23.07
CA ASP A 206 -13.45 -0.50 -22.40
C ASP A 206 -13.49 -1.81 -21.61
N GLN A 207 -12.38 -2.57 -21.60
CA GLN A 207 -12.31 -3.87 -20.96
C GLN A 207 -11.25 -3.88 -19.85
N VAL A 208 -11.65 -4.40 -18.68
CA VAL A 208 -10.72 -4.69 -17.59
C VAL A 208 -9.98 -5.98 -17.91
N GLU A 209 -8.65 -5.90 -17.91
CA GLU A 209 -7.73 -7.01 -18.06
C GLU A 209 -7.12 -7.36 -16.70
N THR A 210 -6.93 -8.65 -16.45
CA THR A 210 -6.25 -9.14 -15.26
C THR A 210 -4.84 -9.56 -15.64
N VAL A 211 -3.84 -8.95 -15.00
CA VAL A 211 -2.42 -9.23 -15.20
C VAL A 211 -1.85 -9.82 -13.93
N ALA A 212 -1.10 -10.92 -14.07
CA ALA A 212 -0.37 -11.53 -12.97
C ALA A 212 1.12 -11.27 -13.14
N ASP A 213 1.76 -10.73 -12.11
CA ASP A 213 3.17 -10.35 -12.10
C ASP A 213 3.87 -10.86 -10.84
N GLU A 214 5.14 -11.19 -10.94
CA GLU A 214 6.03 -11.50 -9.81
C GLU A 214 7.22 -10.55 -9.80
N TRP A 215 7.35 -9.76 -8.73
CA TRP A 215 8.39 -8.76 -8.59
C TRP A 215 9.22 -9.00 -7.33
N THR A 216 10.53 -8.83 -7.45
CA THR A 216 11.45 -8.91 -6.31
C THR A 216 11.92 -7.52 -5.93
N PHE A 217 11.74 -7.18 -4.66
CA PHE A 217 12.17 -5.93 -4.05
C PHE A 217 13.44 -6.16 -3.24
N ALA A 218 14.39 -5.25 -3.36
CA ALA A 218 15.62 -5.26 -2.59
C ALA A 218 15.76 -4.01 -1.73
N ARG A 219 16.29 -4.20 -0.52
CA ARG A 219 16.76 -3.10 0.33
C ARG A 219 17.98 -3.54 1.10
N ASN A 220 18.94 -2.64 1.27
CA ASN A 220 20.07 -2.85 2.15
C ASN A 220 19.78 -2.23 3.53
N PRO A 221 19.64 -3.02 4.61
CA PRO A 221 19.32 -2.49 5.95
C PRO A 221 20.37 -1.53 6.51
N LYS A 222 21.61 -1.58 6.00
CA LYS A 222 22.72 -0.69 6.40
C LYS A 222 22.78 0.59 5.56
N SER A 223 21.99 0.68 4.50
CA SER A 223 21.91 1.89 3.68
C SER A 223 21.22 3.01 4.46
N ARG A 224 21.63 4.25 4.16
CA ARG A 224 20.90 5.45 4.62
C ARG A 224 19.64 5.70 3.82
N ASP A 225 19.54 5.11 2.62
CA ASP A 225 18.34 5.15 1.80
C ASP A 225 17.35 4.11 2.32
N PRO A 226 16.20 4.52 2.88
CA PRO A 226 15.20 3.59 3.39
C PRO A 226 14.37 2.97 2.27
N ASN A 227 14.52 3.42 1.01
CA ASN A 227 13.65 2.99 -0.08
C ASN A 227 13.95 1.55 -0.51
N TRP A 228 12.87 0.84 -0.84
CA TRP A 228 12.93 -0.42 -1.54
C TRP A 228 13.00 -0.17 -3.03
N LYS A 229 13.80 -0.98 -3.73
CA LYS A 229 13.89 -0.93 -5.19
C LYS A 229 13.47 -2.24 -5.81
N VAL A 230 12.77 -2.16 -6.93
CA VAL A 230 12.47 -3.35 -7.74
C VAL A 230 13.72 -3.75 -8.51
N ILE A 231 14.17 -5.00 -8.32
CA ILE A 231 15.36 -5.55 -8.96
C ILE A 231 15.04 -6.62 -10.01
N THR A 232 13.84 -7.19 -9.95
CA THR A 232 13.36 -8.20 -10.89
C THR A 232 11.87 -7.99 -11.10
N THR A 233 11.43 -8.10 -12.35
CA THR A 233 10.02 -8.09 -12.75
C THR A 233 9.81 -9.24 -13.73
N SER A 234 8.83 -10.10 -13.48
CA SER A 234 8.40 -11.15 -14.41
C SER A 234 6.88 -11.14 -14.51
N GLN A 235 6.35 -11.21 -15.72
CA GLN A 235 4.94 -11.51 -15.92
C GLN A 235 4.72 -13.01 -15.72
N LEU A 236 3.63 -13.37 -15.06
CA LEU A 236 3.19 -14.75 -14.85
C LEU A 236 2.14 -15.09 -15.93
N ASP A 237 2.30 -16.26 -16.56
CA ASP A 237 1.37 -16.81 -17.56
C ASP A 237 0.08 -17.38 -16.94
#